data_AF-A0A9W7CES0-F1
#
_entry.id   AF-A0A9W7CES0-F1
#
_cell.length_a   1.000
_cell.length_b   1.000
_cell.length_c   1.000
_cell.angle_alpha   90.00
_cell.angle_beta   90.00
_cell.angle_gamma   90.00
#
_symmetry.space_group_name_H-M   'P 1'
#
loop_
_entity.id
_entity.type
_entity.pdbx_description
1 polymer ?
#
loop_
_entity_poly.entity_id
_entity_poly.type
_entity_poly.pdbx_seq_one_letter_code
_entity_poly.pdbx_strand_id
1 'polypeptide(L)'
;MSQGKNLRDLNRVTFEFEDPLLMALCFEVLNHKYNIHGLKNKYLQETFKEPPNLHMNLDIKDGWLCEVQMLFRDILLIKKELHKFYDVNRADGPFVVAGKLFKSLEDPGEQQRDEDSKYRSGLQSGGEDSLLSILRAKDLKTREITQEKDAEIESLQSRIREITEEKDAEIARLKSILSSTTPPPPPK
;
A
#
# COMPACT_ATOMS: atom_id res chain seq x y z
N MET A 1 35.29 28.08 -3.06
CA MET A 1 35.13 26.63 -2.80
C MET A 1 34.09 26.08 -3.74
N SER A 2 34.50 25.22 -4.67
CA SER A 2 33.63 24.57 -5.66
C SER A 2 32.75 23.56 -4.93
N GLN A 3 31.53 23.96 -4.54
CA GLN A 3 30.56 23.05 -3.95
C GLN A 3 30.20 21.97 -4.97
N GLY A 4 30.64 20.74 -4.72
CA GLY A 4 30.17 19.56 -5.45
C GLY A 4 28.64 19.55 -5.44
N LYS A 5 28.03 19.06 -6.53
CA LYS A 5 26.57 18.97 -6.72
C LYS A 5 25.86 18.68 -5.39
N ASN A 6 25.32 19.72 -4.76
CA ASN A 6 24.74 19.62 -3.42
C ASN A 6 23.55 18.64 -3.50
N LEU A 7 23.63 17.51 -2.80
CA LEU A 7 22.55 16.56 -2.64
C LEU A 7 21.42 17.27 -1.87
N ARG A 8 20.33 17.63 -2.54
CA ARG A 8 19.25 18.47 -1.95
C ARG A 8 18.08 17.65 -1.39
N ASP A 9 18.03 16.37 -1.73
CA ASP A 9 16.90 15.47 -1.46
C ASP A 9 17.20 14.41 -0.40
N LEU A 10 18.30 14.54 0.35
CA LEU A 10 18.64 13.65 1.45
C LEU A 10 17.52 13.62 2.52
N ASN A 11 16.94 14.79 2.80
CA ASN A 11 15.72 14.91 3.60
C ASN A 11 14.61 15.41 2.69
N ARG A 12 13.49 14.68 2.70
CA ARG A 12 12.30 15.05 1.94
C ARG A 12 11.06 14.90 2.79
N VAL A 13 10.18 15.89 2.72
CA VAL A 13 8.81 15.79 3.23
C VAL A 13 7.82 16.10 2.12
N THR A 14 6.69 15.41 2.14
CA THR A 14 5.59 15.65 1.22
C THR A 14 4.37 16.09 2.03
N PHE A 15 3.86 17.28 1.75
CA PHE A 15 2.58 17.73 2.27
C PHE A 15 1.49 17.44 1.24
N GLU A 16 0.41 16.84 1.72
CA GLU A 16 -0.78 16.51 0.94
C GLU A 16 -1.90 17.46 1.33
N PHE A 17 -2.56 18.04 0.33
CA PHE A 17 -3.68 18.97 0.52
C PHE A 17 -4.88 18.55 -0.33
N GLU A 18 -6.08 18.83 0.18
CA GLU A 18 -7.31 18.78 -0.61
C GLU A 18 -7.73 20.17 -1.07
N ASP A 19 -7.44 21.21 -0.28
CA ASP A 19 -7.78 22.60 -0.56
C ASP A 19 -6.55 23.42 -1.01
N PRO A 20 -6.58 24.07 -2.19
CA PRO A 20 -5.50 24.95 -2.65
C PRO A 20 -5.20 26.13 -1.72
N LEU A 21 -6.20 26.65 -0.99
CA LEU A 21 -6.00 27.76 -0.05
C LEU A 21 -5.19 27.32 1.17
N LEU A 22 -5.41 26.09 1.67
CA LEU A 22 -4.59 25.53 2.75
C LEU A 22 -3.15 25.28 2.30
N MET A 23 -2.95 24.85 1.04
CA MET A 23 -1.61 24.74 0.46
C MET A 23 -0.91 26.10 0.41
N ALA A 24 -1.61 27.14 -0.07
CA ALA A 24 -1.09 28.50 -0.13
C ALA A 24 -0.74 29.05 1.28
N LEU A 25 -1.60 28.80 2.27
CA LEU A 25 -1.33 29.18 3.66
C LEU A 25 -0.10 28.45 4.21
N CYS A 26 0.03 27.14 3.98
CA CYS A 26 1.19 26.38 4.41
C CYS A 26 2.48 26.89 3.75
N PHE A 27 2.43 27.18 2.44
CA PHE A 27 3.55 27.80 1.74
C PHE A 27 3.96 29.11 2.40
N GLU A 28 3.01 29.99 2.69
CA GLU A 28 3.31 31.30 3.29
C GLU A 28 3.92 31.16 4.70
N VAL A 29 3.41 30.23 5.51
CA VAL A 29 3.98 29.92 6.83
C VAL A 29 5.43 29.43 6.70
N LEU A 30 5.73 28.55 5.74
CA LEU A 30 7.08 28.06 5.51
C LEU A 30 8.01 29.15 4.97
N ASN A 31 7.51 29.99 4.06
CA ASN A 31 8.23 31.13 3.49
C ASN A 31 8.61 32.16 4.55
N HIS A 32 7.74 32.38 5.55
CA HIS A 32 8.05 33.25 6.68
C HIS A 32 9.03 32.64 7.68
N LYS A 33 9.02 31.32 7.86
CA LYS A 33 9.80 30.64 8.90
C LYS A 33 11.18 30.18 8.44
N TYR A 34 11.35 29.89 7.16
CA TYR A 34 12.57 29.29 6.61
C TYR A 34 13.04 30.03 5.37
N ASN A 35 14.35 29.97 5.11
CA ASN A 35 14.90 30.49 3.86
C ASN A 35 14.66 29.49 2.72
N ILE A 36 14.00 29.94 1.66
CA ILE A 36 13.73 29.13 0.46
C ILE A 36 14.90 29.29 -0.52
N HIS A 37 15.75 28.26 -0.65
CA HIS A 37 16.89 28.26 -1.57
C HIS A 37 16.50 27.94 -3.02
N GLY A 38 15.32 27.36 -3.23
CA GLY A 38 14.80 27.11 -4.56
C GLY A 38 13.33 26.78 -4.51
N LEU A 39 12.57 27.35 -5.45
CA LEU A 39 11.15 27.13 -5.62
C LEU A 39 10.86 26.82 -7.09
N LYS A 40 10.11 25.76 -7.34
CA LYS A 40 9.63 25.38 -8.66
C LYS A 40 8.15 25.06 -8.57
N ASN A 41 7.35 25.83 -9.28
CA ASN A 41 5.93 25.56 -9.44
C ASN A 41 5.72 24.66 -10.65
N LYS A 42 5.61 23.35 -10.44
CA LYS A 42 5.39 22.37 -11.52
C LYS A 42 3.93 22.24 -11.90
N TYR A 43 3.01 23.00 -11.29
CA TYR A 43 1.65 23.12 -11.80
C TYR A 43 1.59 23.93 -13.10
N LEU A 44 2.58 24.78 -13.34
CA LEU A 44 2.67 25.65 -14.53
C LEU A 44 3.52 25.05 -15.66
N GLN A 45 3.82 23.75 -15.61
CA GLN A 45 4.61 23.09 -16.65
C GLN A 45 3.80 22.95 -17.95
N GLU A 46 4.41 23.24 -19.10
CA GLU A 46 3.77 23.10 -20.42
C GLU A 46 3.61 21.64 -20.85
N THR A 47 4.54 20.78 -20.43
CA THR A 47 4.50 19.33 -20.73
C THR A 47 4.59 18.54 -19.43
N PHE A 48 3.62 17.64 -19.20
CA PHE A 48 3.55 16.81 -17.99
C PHE A 48 4.54 15.64 -18.04
N LYS A 49 5.83 15.95 -18.02
CA LYS A 49 6.90 14.93 -17.91
C LYS A 49 7.05 14.41 -16.48
N GLU A 50 6.61 15.20 -15.50
CA GLU A 50 6.65 14.88 -14.08
C GLU A 50 5.33 15.27 -13.39
N PRO A 51 4.93 14.58 -12.30
CA PRO A 51 3.71 14.91 -11.59
C PRO A 51 3.73 16.38 -11.10
N PRO A 52 2.63 17.13 -11.30
CA PRO A 52 2.55 18.52 -10.88
C PRO A 52 2.62 18.63 -9.35
N ASN A 53 3.48 19.52 -8.86
CA ASN A 53 3.64 19.85 -7.45
C ASN A 53 4.25 21.23 -7.26
N LEU A 54 4.16 21.76 -6.05
CA LEU A 54 4.99 22.88 -5.62
C LEU A 54 6.23 22.30 -4.94
N HIS A 55 7.38 22.43 -5.58
CA HIS A 55 8.64 21.84 -5.12
C HIS A 55 9.55 22.94 -4.59
N MET A 56 9.97 22.84 -3.34
CA MET A 56 10.85 23.82 -2.72
C MET A 56 11.98 23.17 -1.92
N ASN A 57 13.09 23.88 -1.78
CA ASN A 57 14.21 23.49 -0.92
C ASN A 57 14.31 24.49 0.22
N LEU A 58 14.03 24.03 1.44
CA LEU A 58 14.14 24.85 2.65
C LEU A 58 15.49 24.62 3.31
N ASP A 59 16.12 25.70 3.76
CA ASP A 59 17.26 25.61 4.67
C ASP A 59 16.74 25.58 6.10
N ILE A 60 16.79 24.39 6.70
CA ILE A 60 16.29 24.17 8.05
C ILE A 60 17.26 24.76 9.07
N LYS A 61 18.57 24.65 8.82
CA LYS A 61 19.64 25.13 9.70
C LYS A 61 21.01 25.03 9.02
N ASP A 62 21.78 26.11 9.00
CA ASP A 62 23.20 26.14 8.62
C ASP A 62 23.52 25.46 7.26
N GLY A 63 22.64 25.62 6.26
CA GLY A 63 22.79 25.02 4.93
C GLY A 63 22.27 23.57 4.83
N TRP A 64 21.64 23.06 5.88
CA TRP A 64 20.97 21.76 5.86
C TRP A 64 19.64 21.86 5.12
N LEU A 65 19.64 21.37 3.88
CA LEU A 65 18.48 21.44 3.00
C LEU A 65 17.49 20.30 3.25
N CYS A 66 16.21 20.66 3.18
CA CYS A 66 15.10 19.72 3.12
C CYS A 66 14.26 20.03 1.89
N GLU A 67 14.05 19.01 1.08
CA GLU A 67 13.14 19.08 -0.05
C GLU A 67 11.69 18.96 0.44
N VAL A 68 10.88 19.97 0.14
CA VAL A 68 9.46 19.97 0.45
C VAL A 68 8.69 19.90 -0.86
N GLN A 69 7.78 18.93 -0.96
CA GLN A 69 6.84 18.82 -2.08
C GLN A 69 5.42 19.00 -1.56
N MET A 70 4.66 19.93 -2.14
CA MET A 70 3.24 20.10 -1.85
C MET A 70 2.42 19.61 -3.04
N LEU A 71 1.55 18.61 -2.80
CA LEU A 71 0.73 17.98 -3.81
C LEU A 71 -0.74 17.98 -3.40
N PHE A 72 -1.63 18.00 -4.39
CA PHE A 72 -3.01 17.58 -4.15
C PHE A 72 -3.10 16.06 -4.01
N ARG A 73 -4.04 15.62 -3.17
CA ARG A 73 -4.31 14.21 -2.88
C ARG A 73 -4.37 13.33 -4.12
N ASP A 74 -5.17 13.74 -5.12
CA ASP A 74 -5.35 12.96 -6.34
C ASP A 74 -4.05 12.84 -7.16
N ILE A 75 -3.25 13.90 -7.21
CA ILE A 75 -1.96 13.88 -7.90
C ILE A 75 -0.98 12.98 -7.15
N LEU A 76 -1.01 12.96 -5.82
CA LEU A 76 -0.17 12.07 -5.02
C LEU A 76 -0.51 10.60 -5.28
N LEU A 77 -1.80 10.26 -5.45
CA LEU A 77 -2.22 8.91 -5.82
C LEU A 77 -1.68 8.52 -7.21
N ILE A 78 -1.84 9.40 -8.20
CA ILE A 78 -1.30 9.19 -9.55
C ILE A 78 0.22 9.01 -9.50
N LYS A 79 0.93 9.84 -8.73
CA LYS A 79 2.38 9.75 -8.56
C LYS A 79 2.81 8.41 -7.98
N LYS A 80 2.09 7.87 -6.97
CA LYS A 80 2.40 6.56 -6.37
C LYS A 80 2.26 5.44 -7.39
N GLU A 81 1.23 5.48 -8.22
CA GLU A 81 1.03 4.50 -9.29
C GLU A 81 2.11 4.63 -10.38
N LEU A 82 2.44 5.86 -10.80
CA LEU A 82 3.52 6.11 -11.75
C LEU A 82 4.90 5.64 -11.24
N HIS A 83 5.15 5.73 -9.93
CA HIS A 83 6.41 5.30 -9.34
C HIS A 83 6.66 3.80 -9.52
N LYS A 84 5.61 2.98 -9.52
CA LYS A 84 5.74 1.53 -9.79
C LYS A 84 6.34 1.28 -11.18
N PHE A 85 5.88 2.00 -12.20
CA PHE A 85 6.41 1.89 -13.56
C PHE A 85 7.85 2.39 -13.65
N TYR A 86 8.17 3.44 -12.90
CA TYR A 86 9.55 3.93 -12.81
C TYR A 86 10.49 2.89 -12.19
N ASP A 87 10.04 2.22 -11.13
CA ASP A 87 10.81 1.17 -10.46
C ASP A 87 10.98 -0.07 -11.34
N VAL A 88 9.99 -0.38 -12.20
CA VAL A 88 10.08 -1.42 -13.24
C VAL A 88 11.10 -1.05 -14.31
N ASN A 89 11.06 0.18 -14.83
CA ASN A 89 12.01 0.64 -15.83
C ASN A 89 13.47 0.65 -15.34
N ARG A 90 13.68 0.70 -14.02
CA ARG A 90 15.00 0.67 -13.37
C ARG A 90 15.43 -0.71 -12.89
N ALA A 91 14.59 -1.73 -13.05
CA ALA A 91 14.88 -3.05 -12.55
C ALA A 91 15.85 -3.79 -13.49
N ASP A 92 16.92 -4.36 -12.92
CA ASP A 92 17.94 -5.10 -13.65
C ASP A 92 17.49 -6.55 -13.95
N GLY A 93 16.33 -6.71 -14.58
CA GLY A 93 15.88 -7.99 -15.10
C GLY A 93 14.43 -8.36 -14.77
N PRO A 94 13.90 -9.37 -15.48
CA PRO A 94 12.47 -9.69 -15.48
C PRO A 94 11.93 -10.18 -14.13
N PHE A 95 12.76 -10.83 -13.31
CA PHE A 95 12.34 -11.31 -11.99
C PHE A 95 12.19 -10.18 -10.96
N VAL A 96 13.05 -9.16 -11.02
CA VAL A 96 12.95 -7.96 -10.16
C VAL A 96 11.72 -7.13 -10.54
N VAL A 97 11.41 -7.06 -11.83
CA VAL A 97 10.17 -6.46 -12.34
C VAL A 97 8.94 -7.17 -11.80
N ALA A 98 8.92 -8.50 -11.85
CA ALA A 98 7.79 -9.30 -11.37
C ALA A 98 7.55 -9.09 -9.86
N GLY A 99 8.61 -9.07 -9.04
CA GLY A 99 8.50 -8.77 -7.61
C GLY A 99 7.87 -7.40 -7.33
N LYS A 100 8.30 -6.36 -8.08
CA LYS A 100 7.77 -4.99 -7.94
C LYS A 100 6.31 -4.82 -8.40
N LEU A 101 5.86 -5.63 -9.36
CA LEU A 101 4.50 -5.55 -9.91
C LEU A 101 3.50 -6.39 -9.10
N PHE A 102 3.92 -7.56 -8.63
CA PHE A 102 3.06 -8.54 -7.98
C PHE A 102 3.43 -8.65 -6.49
N LYS A 103 2.90 -7.73 -5.67
CA LYS A 103 3.03 -7.71 -4.20
C LYS A 103 2.70 -9.05 -3.52
N SER A 104 1.95 -9.94 -4.17
CA SER A 104 1.56 -11.25 -3.66
C SER A 104 2.69 -12.29 -3.65
N LEU A 105 3.90 -11.95 -4.11
CA LEU A 105 5.09 -12.81 -4.05
C LEU A 105 6.08 -12.36 -2.97
N GLU A 106 5.85 -11.22 -2.31
CA GLU A 106 6.65 -10.77 -1.18
C GLU A 106 6.07 -11.36 0.12
N ASP A 107 6.94 -11.95 0.94
CA ASP A 107 6.63 -12.61 2.21
C ASP A 107 5.68 -11.73 3.08
N PRO A 108 4.72 -12.30 3.82
CA PRO A 108 3.71 -11.54 4.58
C PRO A 108 4.25 -10.56 5.63
N GLY A 109 5.57 -10.54 5.88
CA GLY A 109 6.22 -9.70 6.90
C GLY A 109 6.44 -8.23 6.52
N GLU A 110 6.27 -7.82 5.24
CA GLU A 110 6.57 -6.43 4.85
C GLU A 110 5.43 -5.44 5.00
N GLN A 111 4.17 -5.89 4.96
CA GLN A 111 3.01 -5.01 5.13
C GLN A 111 2.95 -4.37 6.54
N GLN A 112 3.62 -4.98 7.52
CA GLN A 112 3.62 -4.50 8.90
C GLN A 112 4.57 -3.31 9.13
N ARG A 113 5.61 -3.15 8.30
CA ARG A 113 6.61 -2.07 8.46
C ARG A 113 6.13 -0.69 8.00
N ASP A 114 5.25 -0.65 6.99
CA ASP A 114 4.71 0.61 6.46
C ASP A 114 3.63 1.23 7.37
N GLU A 115 2.87 0.41 8.10
CA GLU A 115 1.87 0.92 9.06
C GLU A 115 2.52 1.45 10.35
N ASP A 116 3.59 0.81 10.84
CA ASP A 116 4.31 1.25 12.04
C ASP A 116 5.05 2.58 11.82
N SER A 117 5.51 2.85 10.59
CA SER A 117 6.11 4.12 10.17
C SER A 117 5.12 5.30 10.24
N LYS A 118 3.86 5.08 9.83
CA LYS A 118 2.78 6.08 9.92
C LYS A 118 2.39 6.43 11.35
N TYR A 119 2.54 5.50 12.30
CA TYR A 119 2.19 5.73 13.71
C TYR A 119 3.25 6.53 14.47
N ARG A 120 4.54 6.39 14.12
CA ARG A 120 5.63 7.12 14.81
C ARG A 120 5.65 8.63 14.51
N SER A 121 5.13 9.07 13.36
CA SER A 121 5.12 10.49 13.00
C SER A 121 3.99 11.32 13.65
N GLY A 122 2.97 10.66 14.24
CA GLY A 122 1.91 11.32 15.00
C GLY A 122 2.19 11.50 16.50
N LEU A 123 3.36 11.04 16.98
CA LEU A 123 3.66 10.85 18.39
C LEU A 123 4.61 11.92 18.95
N GLN A 124 4.21 13.20 18.90
CA GLN A 124 4.91 14.24 19.66
C GLN A 124 4.02 15.01 20.64
N SER A 125 2.76 14.62 20.84
CA SER A 125 1.92 15.22 21.88
C SER A 125 0.83 14.26 22.39
N GLY A 126 1.13 13.47 23.42
CA GLY A 126 0.11 12.68 24.11
C GLY A 126 0.71 11.61 25.01
N GLY A 127 0.45 11.71 26.31
CA GLY A 127 1.08 10.91 27.37
C GLY A 127 0.93 9.40 27.24
N GLU A 128 1.81 8.70 27.96
CA GLU A 128 2.06 7.25 27.92
C GLU A 128 0.81 6.39 28.16
N ASP A 129 -0.22 6.92 28.83
CA ASP A 129 -1.52 6.26 29.04
C ASP A 129 -2.35 6.09 27.75
N SER A 130 -2.12 6.95 26.75
CA SER A 130 -2.78 6.87 25.43
C SER A 130 -2.26 5.69 24.61
N LEU A 131 -0.97 5.37 24.71
CA LEU A 131 -0.36 4.26 23.95
C LEU A 131 -0.85 2.89 24.41
N LEU A 132 -0.96 2.69 25.73
CA LEU A 132 -1.44 1.42 26.28
C LEU A 132 -2.90 1.14 25.94
N SER A 133 -3.74 2.19 25.85
CA SER A 133 -5.13 2.05 25.41
C SER A 133 -5.26 1.76 23.91
N ILE A 134 -4.43 2.40 23.08
CA ILE A 134 -4.37 2.13 21.62
C ILE A 134 -3.85 0.71 21.35
N LEU A 135 -2.80 0.27 22.04
CA LEU A 135 -2.26 -1.09 21.90
C LEU A 135 -3.29 -2.15 22.30
N ARG A 136 -4.00 -1.96 23.41
CA ARG A 136 -5.10 -2.85 23.81
C ARG A 136 -6.24 -2.86 22.79
N ALA A 137 -6.62 -1.71 22.24
CA ALA A 137 -7.66 -1.62 21.22
C ALA A 137 -7.26 -2.33 19.91
N LYS A 138 -5.98 -2.26 19.51
CA LYS A 138 -5.44 -2.99 18.36
C LYS A 138 -5.45 -4.51 18.60
N ASP A 139 -5.05 -4.97 19.79
CA ASP A 139 -5.08 -6.39 20.15
C ASP A 139 -6.50 -6.95 20.16
N LEU A 140 -7.47 -6.19 20.68
CA LEU A 140 -8.89 -6.55 20.68
C LEU A 140 -9.44 -6.67 19.25
N LYS A 141 -9.20 -5.66 18.40
CA LYS A 141 -9.67 -5.66 17.02
C LYS A 141 -9.03 -6.77 16.18
N THR A 142 -7.76 -7.07 16.44
CA THR A 142 -7.07 -8.18 15.77
C THR A 142 -7.71 -9.52 16.15
N ARG A 143 -8.02 -9.73 17.43
CA ARG A 143 -8.71 -10.94 17.91
C ARG A 143 -10.12 -11.08 17.34
N GLU A 144 -10.88 -9.99 17.25
CA GLU A 144 -12.21 -10.00 16.63
C GLU A 144 -12.16 -10.41 15.16
N ILE A 145 -11.21 -9.84 14.39
CA ILE A 145 -11.01 -10.20 12.97
C ILE A 145 -10.59 -11.67 12.83
N THR A 146 -9.74 -12.17 13.71
CA THR A 146 -9.33 -13.58 13.68
C THR A 146 -10.51 -14.50 13.97
N GLN A 147 -11.35 -14.18 14.98
CA GLN A 147 -12.53 -14.98 15.31
C GLN A 147 -13.57 -15.00 14.20
N GLU A 148 -13.81 -13.87 13.52
CA GLU A 148 -14.74 -13.81 12.40
C GLU A 148 -14.25 -14.64 11.21
N LYS A 149 -12.95 -14.59 10.91
CA LYS A 149 -12.32 -15.40 9.86
C LYS A 149 -12.34 -16.89 10.19
N ASP A 150 -12.09 -17.26 11.44
CA ASP A 150 -12.12 -18.66 11.87
C ASP A 150 -13.55 -19.24 11.76
N ALA A 151 -14.57 -18.46 12.12
CA ALA A 151 -15.97 -18.84 11.95
C ALA A 151 -16.36 -18.98 10.46
N GLU A 152 -15.87 -18.09 9.60
CA GLU A 152 -16.09 -18.18 8.14
C GLU A 152 -15.43 -19.43 7.55
N ILE A 153 -14.20 -19.75 7.99
CA ILE A 153 -13.48 -20.96 7.58
C ILE A 153 -14.25 -22.23 8.01
N GLU A 154 -14.74 -22.30 9.24
CA GLU A 154 -15.52 -23.44 9.72
C GLU A 154 -16.83 -23.63 8.92
N SER A 155 -17.52 -22.54 8.61
CA SER A 155 -18.73 -22.53 7.77
C SER A 155 -18.43 -23.08 6.37
N LEU A 156 -17.36 -22.61 5.72
CA LEU A 156 -16.95 -23.09 4.40
C LEU A 156 -16.55 -24.56 4.42
N GLN A 157 -15.83 -25.01 5.45
CA GLN A 157 -15.46 -26.42 5.61
C GLN A 157 -16.67 -27.32 5.84
N SER A 158 -17.71 -26.86 6.54
CA SER A 158 -18.98 -27.59 6.67
C SER A 158 -19.65 -27.76 5.31
N ARG A 159 -19.74 -26.67 4.53
CA ARG A 159 -20.37 -26.69 3.21
C ARG A 159 -19.62 -27.58 2.20
N ILE A 160 -18.29 -27.61 2.26
CA ILE A 160 -17.49 -28.51 1.42
C ILE A 160 -17.78 -29.98 1.76
N ARG A 161 -17.93 -30.32 3.05
CA ARG A 161 -18.28 -31.68 3.47
C ARG A 161 -19.65 -32.10 2.95
N GLU A 162 -20.67 -31.26 3.09
CA GLU A 162 -22.01 -31.54 2.56
C GLU A 162 -22.01 -31.80 1.05
N ILE A 163 -21.32 -30.95 0.28
CA ILE A 163 -21.20 -31.13 -1.17
C ILE A 163 -20.48 -32.44 -1.51
N THR A 164 -19.46 -32.81 -0.73
CA THR A 164 -18.69 -34.05 -0.97
C THR A 164 -19.56 -35.27 -0.73
N GLU A 165 -20.34 -35.29 0.36
CA GLU A 165 -21.27 -36.38 0.69
C GLU A 165 -22.37 -36.53 -0.38
N GLU A 166 -22.92 -35.42 -0.87
CA GLU A 166 -23.92 -35.43 -1.95
C GLU A 166 -23.35 -36.02 -3.25
N LYS A 167 -22.10 -35.66 -3.59
CA LYS A 167 -21.41 -36.19 -4.78
C LYS A 167 -21.10 -37.67 -4.65
N ASP A 168 -20.66 -38.13 -3.48
CA ASP A 168 -20.37 -39.54 -3.24
C ASP A 168 -21.65 -40.40 -3.32
N ALA A 169 -22.76 -39.89 -2.80
CA ALA A 169 -24.07 -40.55 -2.92
C ALA A 169 -24.53 -40.69 -4.38
N GLU A 170 -24.36 -39.63 -5.18
CA GLU A 170 -24.72 -39.68 -6.61
C GLU A 170 -23.79 -40.62 -7.40
N ILE A 171 -22.49 -40.63 -7.10
CA ILE A 171 -21.54 -41.60 -7.69
C ILE A 171 -21.97 -43.04 -7.37
N ALA A 172 -22.35 -43.32 -6.13
CA ALA A 172 -22.83 -44.64 -5.72
C ALA A 172 -24.10 -45.05 -6.49
N ARG A 173 -25.04 -44.11 -6.67
CA ARG A 173 -26.26 -44.32 -7.46
C ARG A 173 -25.95 -44.64 -8.91
N LEU A 174 -25.08 -43.85 -9.56
CA LEU A 174 -24.68 -44.08 -10.95
C LEU A 174 -23.97 -45.43 -11.14
N LYS A 175 -23.12 -45.83 -10.20
CA LYS A 175 -22.46 -47.15 -10.22
C LYS A 175 -23.47 -48.30 -10.11
N SER A 176 -24.52 -48.16 -9.29
CA SER A 176 -25.59 -49.16 -9.18
C SER A 176 -26.41 -49.29 -10.47
N ILE A 177 -26.61 -48.20 -11.21
CA ILE A 177 -27.30 -48.25 -12.50
C ILE A 177 -26.42 -48.99 -13.52
N LEU A 178 -25.12 -48.66 -13.57
CA LEU A 178 -24.19 -49.27 -14.52
C LEU A 178 -24.02 -50.78 -14.33
N SER A 179 -24.07 -51.26 -13.08
CA SER A 179 -23.98 -52.71 -12.79
C SER A 179 -25.23 -53.50 -13.20
N SER A 180 -26.39 -52.84 -13.34
CA SER A 180 -27.63 -53.47 -13.78
C SER A 180 -27.77 -53.63 -15.30
N THR A 181 -26.88 -52.99 -16.08
CA THR A 181 -26.93 -52.97 -17.55
C THR A 181 -25.99 -53.97 -18.23
N THR A 182 -25.59 -55.06 -17.57
CA THR A 182 -24.77 -56.10 -18.22
C THR A 182 -25.55 -56.70 -19.41
N PRO A 183 -25.04 -56.60 -20.65
CA PRO A 183 -25.73 -57.14 -21.81
C PRO A 183 -25.81 -58.67 -21.70
N PRO A 184 -26.90 -59.29 -22.19
CA PRO A 184 -27.04 -60.73 -22.16
C PRO A 184 -25.88 -61.39 -22.93
N PRO A 185 -25.39 -62.55 -22.46
CA PRO A 185 -24.29 -63.23 -23.11
C PRO A 185 -24.67 -63.56 -24.57
N PRO A 186 -23.72 -63.47 -25.52
CA PRO A 186 -24.00 -63.74 -26.91
C PRO A 186 -24.54 -65.17 -27.09
N PRO A 187 -25.53 -65.37 -27.99
CA PRO A 187 -26.10 -66.69 -28.24
C PRO A 187 -25.01 -67.64 -28.76
N LYS A 188 -25.01 -68.87 -28.21
CA LYS A 188 -24.09 -69.96 -28.60
C LYS A 188 -24.41 -70.49 -30.00
#